data_AF-A0A034WVX9-F1
#
_entry.id   AF-A0A034WVX9-F1
#
_cell.length_a   1.000
_cell.length_b   1.000
_cell.length_c   1.000
_cell.angle_alpha   90.00
_cell.angle_beta   90.00
_cell.angle_gamma   90.00
#
_symmetry.space_group_name_H-M   'P 1'
#
loop_
_entity.id
_entity.type
_entity.pdbx_description
1 polymer ?
#
loop_
_entity_poly.entity_id
_entity_poly.type
_entity_poly.pdbx_seq_one_letter_code
_entity_poly.pdbx_strand_id
1 'polypeptide(L)'
;KSQVGYLDVVVPPDIIDYQTSHDMVVQEGQNVTLICTATGLPTPTVTWRRERDVPLLQTANGTDIYSIDGTNLTLWQVTRESMGAYMCIASNGIPPTVSKRILIAVNFAPTVWT
;
A
#
# COMPACT_ATOMS: atom_id res chain seq x y z
N LYS A 1 -11.03 50.34 -13.58
CA LYS A 1 -11.36 49.22 -12.66
C LYS A 1 -10.30 48.15 -12.85
N SER A 2 -9.72 47.62 -11.78
CA SER A 2 -8.75 46.52 -11.86
C SER A 2 -9.42 45.25 -11.36
N GLN A 3 -9.14 44.12 -12.01
CA GLN A 3 -9.60 42.79 -11.62
C GLN A 3 -8.37 41.96 -11.25
N VAL A 4 -8.49 41.15 -10.20
CA VAL A 4 -7.45 40.21 -9.77
C VAL A 4 -7.93 38.80 -10.13
N GLY A 5 -7.03 38.00 -10.68
CA GLY A 5 -7.21 36.56 -10.88
C GLY A 5 -6.11 35.79 -10.13
N TYR A 6 -6.38 34.54 -9.79
CA TYR A 6 -5.43 33.63 -9.19
C TYR A 6 -5.09 32.50 -10.17
N LEU A 7 -3.84 32.05 -10.15
CA LEU A 7 -3.37 30.89 -10.89
C LEU A 7 -3.10 29.76 -9.90
N ASP A 8 -3.83 28.67 -10.02
CA ASP A 8 -3.58 27.45 -9.26
C ASP A 8 -2.69 26.52 -10.06
N VAL A 9 -1.52 26.20 -9.49
CA VAL A 9 -0.61 25.20 -10.04
C VAL A 9 -0.94 23.86 -9.41
N VAL A 10 -1.15 22.86 -10.25
CA VAL A 10 -1.40 21.48 -9.84
C VAL A 10 -0.33 20.55 -10.41
N VAL A 11 0.00 19.51 -9.66
CA VAL A 11 1.01 18.50 -10.03
C VAL A 11 0.40 17.12 -9.81
N PRO A 12 0.32 16.26 -10.84
CA PRO A 12 -0.14 14.88 -10.69
C PRO A 12 0.65 14.11 -9.61
N PRO A 13 0.08 13.04 -9.04
CA PRO A 13 0.76 12.24 -8.05
C PRO A 13 1.91 11.45 -8.69
N ASP A 14 3.03 11.31 -7.97
CA ASP A 14 4.15 10.46 -8.35
C ASP A 14 4.68 9.69 -7.14
N ILE A 15 5.05 8.42 -7.32
CA ILE A 15 5.52 7.55 -6.23
C ILE A 15 7.05 7.64 -6.16
N ILE A 16 7.55 7.99 -4.97
CA ILE A 16 8.99 8.04 -4.71
C ILE A 16 9.50 6.61 -4.50
N ASP A 17 10.14 6.04 -5.53
CA ASP A 17 10.54 4.63 -5.52
C ASP A 17 11.51 4.27 -4.38
N TYR A 18 12.51 5.10 -4.12
CA TYR A 18 13.54 4.83 -3.10
C TYR A 18 13.03 4.96 -1.64
N GLN A 19 11.85 5.56 -1.43
CA GLN A 19 11.19 5.66 -0.11
C GLN A 19 10.05 4.65 0.05
N THR A 20 9.69 3.97 -1.03
CA THR A 20 8.57 3.03 -1.08
C THR A 20 9.10 1.60 -1.05
N SER A 21 8.49 0.74 -0.25
CA SER A 21 8.85 -0.68 -0.16
C SER A 21 8.88 -1.35 -1.55
N HIS A 22 9.80 -2.30 -1.71
CA HIS A 22 9.85 -3.23 -2.84
C HIS A 22 9.39 -4.61 -2.38
N ASP A 23 9.55 -5.63 -3.22
CA ASP A 23 9.19 -7.01 -2.88
C ASP A 23 9.93 -7.50 -1.63
N MET A 24 9.22 -8.22 -0.76
CA MET A 24 9.74 -8.64 0.55
C MET A 24 9.46 -10.12 0.81
N VAL A 25 10.40 -10.75 1.52
CA VAL A 25 10.23 -12.08 2.10
C VAL A 25 10.13 -11.94 3.61
N VAL A 26 9.05 -12.44 4.20
CA VAL A 26 8.75 -12.31 5.63
C VAL A 26 8.63 -13.72 6.23
N GLN A 27 9.13 -13.92 7.44
CA GLN A 27 8.94 -15.21 8.13
C GLN A 27 7.49 -15.32 8.63
N GLU A 28 6.90 -16.51 8.52
CA GLU A 28 5.55 -16.79 9.04
C GLU A 28 5.45 -16.43 10.53
N GLY A 29 4.35 -15.79 10.91
CA GLY A 29 4.10 -15.29 12.27
C GLY A 29 4.81 -13.96 12.59
N GLN A 30 5.59 -13.37 11.69
CA GLN A 30 6.16 -12.03 11.90
C GLN A 30 5.20 -10.92 11.43
N ASN A 31 5.49 -9.69 11.83
CA ASN A 31 4.80 -8.51 11.33
C ASN A 31 5.61 -7.91 10.17
N VAL A 32 4.94 -7.22 9.25
CA VAL A 32 5.59 -6.48 8.17
C VAL A 32 4.89 -5.15 7.94
N THR A 33 5.66 -4.11 7.67
CA THR A 33 5.14 -2.78 7.31
C THR A 33 5.59 -2.44 5.89
N LEU A 34 4.63 -2.20 5.01
CA LEU A 34 4.85 -1.64 3.68
C LEU A 34 4.72 -0.12 3.77
N ILE A 35 5.68 0.59 3.17
CA ILE A 35 5.71 2.05 3.09
C ILE A 35 5.45 2.44 1.64
N CYS A 36 4.61 3.43 1.39
CA CYS A 36 4.44 4.01 0.06
C CYS A 36 4.38 5.52 0.10
N THR A 37 5.46 6.15 -0.34
CA THR A 37 5.60 7.60 -0.32
C THR A 37 5.29 8.17 -1.69
N ALA A 38 4.43 9.19 -1.74
CA ALA A 38 4.04 9.86 -2.96
C ALA A 38 4.13 11.38 -2.82
N THR A 39 4.38 12.06 -3.93
CA THR A 39 4.42 13.52 -4.05
C THR A 39 3.42 14.00 -5.07
N GLY A 40 3.01 15.26 -4.97
CA GLY A 40 2.02 15.86 -5.85
C GLY A 40 1.49 17.15 -5.21
N LEU A 41 0.74 17.92 -5.99
CA LEU A 41 0.08 19.13 -5.52
C LEU A 41 -1.36 19.15 -6.04
N PRO A 42 -2.38 18.98 -5.19
CA PRO A 42 -2.33 18.81 -3.72
C PRO A 42 -1.57 17.56 -3.25
N THR A 43 -1.20 17.49 -1.96
CA THR A 43 -0.52 16.33 -1.37
C THR A 43 -1.35 15.05 -1.60
N PRO A 44 -0.79 13.99 -2.21
CA PRO A 44 -1.54 12.77 -2.48
C PRO A 44 -1.94 12.01 -1.21
N THR A 45 -3.10 11.38 -1.26
CA THR A 45 -3.49 10.33 -0.33
C THR A 45 -3.08 8.97 -0.90
N VAL A 46 -2.69 8.06 -0.01
CA VAL A 46 -2.31 6.69 -0.37
C VAL A 46 -3.38 5.74 0.14
N THR A 47 -3.83 4.85 -0.75
CA THR A 47 -4.72 3.75 -0.39
C THR A 47 -4.06 2.42 -0.72
N TRP A 48 -4.33 1.42 0.11
CA TRP A 48 -3.78 0.07 -0.02
C TRP A 48 -4.87 -0.93 -0.40
N ARG A 49 -4.56 -1.83 -1.33
CA ARG A 49 -5.40 -2.98 -1.68
C ARG A 49 -4.55 -4.19 -2.01
N ARG A 50 -5.14 -5.39 -2.00
CA ARG A 50 -4.52 -6.54 -2.65
C ARG A 50 -4.89 -6.54 -4.13
N GLU A 51 -4.02 -7.12 -4.95
CA GLU A 51 -4.25 -7.27 -6.38
C GLU A 51 -5.52 -8.10 -6.64
N ARG A 52 -6.22 -7.82 -7.77
CA ARG A 52 -7.50 -8.44 -8.16
C ARG A 52 -8.70 -8.12 -7.26
N ASP A 53 -8.72 -6.91 -6.69
CA ASP A 53 -9.80 -6.40 -5.85
C ASP A 53 -10.14 -7.32 -4.66
N VAL A 54 -9.14 -8.05 -4.18
CA VAL A 54 -9.23 -8.83 -2.95
C VAL A 54 -9.13 -7.86 -1.77
N PRO A 55 -10.06 -7.92 -0.80
CA PRO A 55 -9.96 -7.15 0.42
C PRO A 55 -8.65 -7.40 1.15
N LEU A 56 -8.20 -6.42 1.94
CA LEU A 56 -7.15 -6.66 2.92
C LEU A 56 -7.61 -7.74 3.92
N LEU A 57 -6.64 -8.44 4.50
CA LEU A 57 -6.91 -9.67 5.22
C LEU A 57 -7.64 -9.43 6.53
N GLN A 58 -8.59 -10.31 6.82
CA GLN A 58 -9.34 -10.37 8.06
C GLN A 58 -9.26 -11.78 8.63
N THR A 59 -9.38 -11.90 9.94
CA THR A 59 -9.59 -13.20 10.60
C THR A 59 -10.95 -13.76 10.19
N ALA A 60 -11.18 -15.06 10.46
CA ALA A 60 -12.48 -15.69 10.27
C ALA A 60 -13.64 -14.98 11.01
N ASN A 61 -13.32 -14.22 12.06
CA ASN A 61 -14.28 -13.44 12.84
C ASN A 61 -14.46 -12.01 12.32
N GLY A 62 -13.87 -11.68 11.16
CA GLY A 62 -13.95 -10.35 10.53
C GLY A 62 -13.04 -9.29 11.15
N THR A 63 -12.07 -9.67 11.98
CA THR A 63 -11.11 -8.72 12.56
C THR A 63 -9.99 -8.44 11.58
N ASP A 64 -9.75 -7.17 11.26
CA ASP A 64 -8.61 -6.78 10.42
C ASP A 64 -7.29 -7.25 11.05
N ILE A 65 -6.46 -7.95 10.25
CA ILE A 65 -5.09 -8.31 10.66
C ILE A 65 -4.06 -7.28 10.16
N TYR A 66 -4.53 -6.05 9.94
CA TYR A 66 -3.72 -4.96 9.43
C TYR A 66 -4.12 -3.61 10.04
N SER A 67 -3.21 -2.65 9.97
CA SER A 67 -3.52 -1.23 10.14
C SER A 67 -3.00 -0.41 8.95
N ILE A 68 -3.72 0.66 8.63
CA ILE A 68 -3.26 1.69 7.71
C ILE A 68 -3.05 2.96 8.53
N ASP A 69 -1.81 3.46 8.53
CA ASP A 69 -1.44 4.73 9.15
C ASP A 69 -0.79 5.63 8.09
N GLY A 70 -1.58 6.58 7.57
CA GLY A 70 -1.18 7.44 6.46
C GLY A 70 -0.73 6.63 5.24
N THR A 71 0.57 6.65 4.97
CA THR A 71 1.22 5.96 3.84
C THR A 71 1.57 4.50 4.12
N ASN A 72 1.44 4.04 5.37
CA ASN A 72 2.00 2.79 5.84
C ASN A 72 0.91 1.74 6.03
N LEU A 73 1.11 0.55 5.47
CA LEU A 73 0.29 -0.64 5.74
C LEU A 73 1.08 -1.60 6.61
N THR A 74 0.61 -1.86 7.83
CA THR A 74 1.20 -2.90 8.70
C THR A 74 0.32 -4.13 8.68
N LEU A 75 0.90 -5.30 8.38
CA LEU A 75 0.26 -6.60 8.52
C LEU A 75 0.83 -7.30 9.76
N TRP A 76 -0.04 -7.84 10.61
CA TRP A 76 0.38 -8.57 11.81
C TRP A 76 0.29 -10.08 11.60
N GLN A 77 1.24 -10.81 12.19
CA GLN A 77 1.25 -12.27 12.22
C GLN A 77 1.02 -12.89 10.84
N VAL A 78 1.86 -12.52 9.86
CA VAL A 78 1.66 -12.94 8.47
C VAL A 78 1.63 -14.47 8.35
N THR A 79 0.67 -14.95 7.57
CA THR A 79 0.50 -16.38 7.28
C THR A 79 0.69 -16.62 5.79
N ARG A 80 0.57 -17.87 5.35
CA ARG A 80 0.56 -18.20 3.92
C ARG A 80 -0.54 -17.46 3.15
N GLU A 81 -1.66 -17.14 3.79
CA GLU A 81 -2.76 -16.38 3.19
C GLU A 81 -2.41 -14.90 3.00
N SER A 82 -1.41 -14.41 3.73
CA SER A 82 -0.80 -13.08 3.56
C SER A 82 0.08 -12.94 2.33
N MET A 83 0.48 -14.05 1.70
CA MET A 83 1.25 -13.98 0.47
C MET A 83 0.46 -13.35 -0.67
N GLY A 84 1.17 -12.66 -1.56
CA GLY A 84 0.60 -12.11 -2.77
C GLY A 84 0.96 -10.66 -2.98
N ALA A 85 0.35 -10.07 -4.00
CA ALA A 85 0.64 -8.71 -4.41
C ALA A 85 -0.27 -7.71 -3.71
N TYR A 86 0.36 -6.69 -3.16
CA TYR A 86 -0.26 -5.51 -2.58
C TYR A 86 -0.01 -4.33 -3.52
N MET A 87 -0.99 -3.45 -3.63
CA MET A 87 -0.89 -2.23 -4.41
C MET A 87 -1.03 -1.04 -3.48
N CYS A 88 -0.06 -0.13 -3.53
CA CYS A 88 -0.30 1.24 -3.07
C CYS A 88 -0.74 2.11 -4.23
N ILE A 89 -1.75 2.94 -3.99
CA ILE A 89 -2.39 3.79 -4.99
C ILE A 89 -2.33 5.22 -4.47
N ALA A 90 -1.64 6.09 -5.19
CA ALA A 90 -1.51 7.50 -4.84
C ALA A 90 -2.43 8.35 -5.72
N SER A 91 -3.28 9.17 -5.08
CA SER A 91 -4.21 10.07 -5.75
C SER A 91 -4.26 11.41 -5.03
N ASN A 92 -4.27 12.50 -5.80
CA ASN A 92 -4.57 13.84 -5.30
C ASN A 92 -5.71 14.52 -6.07
N GLY A 93 -6.51 13.73 -6.80
CA GLY A 93 -7.58 14.24 -7.66
C GLY A 93 -7.11 14.79 -9.02
N ILE A 94 -5.80 14.84 -9.27
CA ILE A 94 -5.22 15.24 -10.56
C ILE A 94 -4.77 13.97 -11.31
N PRO A 95 -5.32 13.68 -12.50
CA PRO A 95 -4.89 12.53 -13.28
C PRO A 95 -3.44 12.66 -13.80
N PRO A 96 -2.72 11.54 -14.00
CA PRO A 96 -3.16 10.18 -13.72
C PRO A 96 -2.98 9.79 -12.24
N THR A 97 -3.89 8.96 -11.72
CA THR A 97 -3.64 8.20 -10.50
C THR A 97 -2.52 7.19 -10.77
N VAL A 98 -1.55 7.11 -9.87
CA VAL A 98 -0.41 6.19 -10.00
C VAL A 98 -0.48 5.09 -8.93
N SER A 99 0.17 3.96 -9.21
CA SER A 99 0.23 2.85 -8.26
C SER A 99 1.53 2.06 -8.37
N LYS A 100 1.99 1.51 -7.25
CA LYS A 100 3.12 0.57 -7.19
C LYS A 100 2.65 -0.77 -6.66
N ARG A 101 3.10 -1.84 -7.30
CA ARG A 101 2.86 -3.23 -6.90
C ARG A 101 4.03 -3.72 -6.05
N ILE A 102 3.72 -4.38 -4.94
CA ILE A 102 4.68 -4.95 -3.99
C ILE A 102 4.28 -6.39 -3.69
N LEU A 103 5.19 -7.34 -3.93
CA LEU A 103 4.98 -8.75 -3.63
C LEU A 103 5.43 -9.07 -2.20
N ILE A 104 4.54 -9.67 -1.42
CA ILE A 104 4.88 -10.31 -0.15
C ILE A 104 4.98 -11.82 -0.38
N ALA A 105 6.17 -12.36 -0.14
CA ALA A 105 6.39 -13.80 0.02
C ALA A 105 6.54 -14.12 1.51
N VAL A 106 6.00 -15.27 1.94
CA VAL A 106 6.10 -15.74 3.31
C VAL A 106 6.92 -17.02 3.34
N ASN A 107 7.98 -17.02 4.13
CA ASN A 107 8.80 -18.19 4.38
C ASN A 107 8.25 -18.97 5.59
N PHE A 108 8.08 -20.28 5.43
CA PHE A 108 7.48 -21.16 6.43
C PHE A 108 8.19 -22.51 6.45
N ALA A 109 8.13 -23.21 7.57
CA ALA A 109 8.66 -24.56 7.68
C ALA A 109 7.84 -25.55 6.83
N PRO A 110 8.48 -26.56 6.20
CA PRO A 110 7.77 -27.58 5.45
C PRO A 110 6.87 -28.39 6.38
N THR A 111 5.60 -28.53 5.99
CA THR A 111 4.63 -29.38 6.68
C THR A 111 4.58 -30.73 5.98
N VAL A 112 5.01 -31.78 6.67
CA VAL A 112 4.84 -33.17 6.21
C VAL A 112 3.47 -33.65 6.69
N TRP A 113 2.61 -34.06 5.76
CA TRP A 113 1.36 -34.72 6.10
C TRP A 113 1.68 -36.16 6.49
N THR A 114 1.48 -36.50 7.76
CA THR A 114 1.57 -37.88 8.28
C THR A 114 0.28 -38.64 8.07
#